data_AF-A0A969LHQ6-F1
#
_entry.id   AF-A0A969LHQ6-F1
#
_cell.length_a   1.000
_cell.length_b   1.000
_cell.length_c   1.000
_cell.angle_alpha   90.00
_cell.angle_beta   90.00
_cell.angle_gamma   90.00
#
_symmetry.space_group_name_H-M   'P 1'
#
loop_
_entity.id
_entity.type
_entity.pdbx_description
1 polymer ?
#
loop_
_entity_poly.entity_id
_entity_poly.type
_entity_poly.pdbx_seq_one_letter_code
_entity_poly.pdbx_strand_id
1 'polypeptide(L)' 'MSMNFNLWFIRDGLISSQENRVYEQDVDWAFHQVGQILSPAEVEQKVAALRSGGVAFRDTVPAMKPALPSPCDF' A
#
# COMPACT_ATOMS: atom_id res chain seq x y z
N MET A 1 10.42 0.09 9.12
CA MET A 1 9.74 0.88 8.08
C MET A 1 8.47 0.13 7.70
N SER A 2 7.41 0.82 7.29
CA SER A 2 6.12 0.20 6.93
C SER A 2 5.52 0.91 5.72
N MET A 3 4.81 0.17 4.88
CA MET A 3 3.94 0.73 3.84
C MET A 3 2.49 0.61 4.32
N ASN A 4 1.79 1.74 4.46
CA ASN A 4 0.45 1.79 5.03
C ASN A 4 -0.54 2.34 3.99
N PHE A 5 -1.67 1.67 3.83
CA PHE A 5 -2.82 2.16 3.07
C PHE A 5 -3.83 2.71 4.07
N ASN A 6 -4.13 4.01 3.97
CA ASN A 6 -4.98 4.69 4.93
C ASN A 6 -6.21 5.26 4.23
N LEU A 7 -7.36 5.15 4.89
CA LEU A 7 -8.60 5.80 4.50
C LEU A 7 -8.94 6.88 5.51
N TRP A 8 -9.18 8.11 5.04
CA TRP A 8 -9.52 9.25 5.88
C TRP A 8 -10.94 9.70 5.61
N PHE A 9 -11.76 9.81 6.66
CA PHE A 9 -13.10 10.35 6.58
C PHE A 9 -13.11 11.81 7.03
N ILE A 10 -13.74 12.67 6.24
CA ILE A 10 -14.00 14.06 6.63
C ILE A 10 -15.35 14.17 7.34
N ARG A 11 -15.44 15.07 8.31
CA ARG A 11 -16.66 15.31 9.10
C ARG A 11 -17.83 15.76 8.22
N ASP A 12 -17.54 16.63 7.27
CA ASP A 12 -18.51 17.21 6.34
C ASP A 12 -18.50 16.42 5.03
N GLY A 13 -19.66 16.04 4.49
CA GLY A 13 -19.75 15.16 3.29
C GLY A 13 -20.15 13.72 3.62
N LEU A 14 -20.46 13.42 4.87
CA LEU A 14 -21.13 12.17 5.23
C LEU A 14 -22.56 12.18 4.66
N ILE A 15 -22.83 11.24 3.75
CA ILE A 15 -24.19 10.93 3.30
C ILE A 15 -25.06 10.57 4.51
N SER A 16 -26.26 11.16 4.60
CA SER A 16 -27.23 10.87 5.66
C SER A 16 -27.88 9.50 5.46
N SER A 17 -27.15 8.43 5.78
CA SER A 17 -27.59 7.04 5.69
C SER A 17 -27.23 6.30 6.97
N GLN A 18 -28.07 5.33 7.36
CA GLN A 18 -27.82 4.41 8.47
C GLN A 18 -27.21 3.08 8.01
N GLU A 19 -26.97 2.91 6.70
CA GLU A 19 -26.35 1.70 6.17
C GLU A 19 -24.87 1.63 6.53
N ASN A 20 -24.39 0.40 6.77
CA ASN A 20 -22.98 0.14 6.99
C ASN A 20 -22.16 0.55 5.75
N ARG A 21 -21.12 1.34 5.97
CA ARG A 21 -20.20 1.73 4.90
C ARG A 21 -19.07 0.72 4.80
N VAL A 22 -18.83 0.25 3.59
CA VAL A 22 -17.70 -0.62 3.26
C VAL A 22 -16.78 0.14 2.32
N TYR A 23 -15.49 0.07 2.59
CA TYR A 23 -14.45 0.51 1.66
C TYR A 23 -13.75 -0.72 1.11
N GLU A 24 -13.75 -0.84 -0.22
CA GLU A 24 -13.06 -1.89 -0.94
C GLU A 24 -11.99 -1.23 -1.82
N GLN A 25 -10.77 -1.76 -1.77
CA GLN A 25 -9.65 -1.27 -2.55
C GLN A 25 -9.01 -2.44 -3.30
N ASP A 26 -9.14 -2.41 -4.62
CA ASP A 26 -8.42 -3.32 -5.50
C ASP A 26 -7.08 -2.71 -5.92
N VAL A 27 -6.00 -3.41 -5.59
CA VAL A 27 -4.63 -3.02 -5.95
C VAL A 27 -4.01 -4.12 -6.79
N ASP A 28 -3.72 -3.83 -8.06
CA ASP A 28 -2.99 -4.77 -8.93
C ASP A 28 -1.54 -4.92 -8.46
N TRP A 29 -0.85 -3.80 -8.17
CA TRP A 29 0.54 -3.78 -7.72
C TRP A 29 0.85 -2.62 -6.77
N ALA A 30 1.71 -2.88 -5.78
CA ALA A 30 2.37 -1.86 -4.96
C ALA A 30 3.89 -1.96 -5.13
N PHE A 31 4.57 -0.85 -5.43
CA PHE A 31 5.99 -0.81 -5.69
C PHE A 31 6.70 0.22 -4.80
N HIS A 32 7.83 -0.18 -4.22
CA HIS A 32 8.69 0.68 -3.43
C HIS A 32 10.16 0.41 -3.75
N GLN A 33 10.93 1.49 -3.95
CA GLN A 33 12.37 1.44 -4.16
C GLN A 33 13.02 2.61 -3.42
N VAL A 34 13.81 2.29 -2.39
CA VAL A 34 14.49 3.29 -1.58
C VAL A 34 15.71 3.86 -2.32
N GLY A 35 15.99 5.16 -2.11
CA GLY A 35 17.22 5.81 -2.57
C GLY A 35 17.31 6.07 -4.07
N GLN A 36 16.18 6.06 -4.79
CA GLN A 36 16.11 6.31 -6.22
C GLN A 36 14.93 7.23 -6.52
N ILE A 37 15.15 8.24 -7.36
CA ILE A 37 14.08 9.05 -7.95
C ILE A 37 13.74 8.43 -9.28
N LEU A 38 12.49 8.01 -9.44
CA LEU A 38 11.99 7.40 -10.67
C LEU A 38 10.90 8.28 -11.25
N SER A 39 10.93 8.47 -12.56
CA SER A 39 9.79 8.96 -13.31
C SER A 39 8.68 7.90 -13.36
N PRO A 40 7.44 8.28 -13.69
CA PRO A 40 6.34 7.32 -13.85
C PRO A 40 6.66 6.21 -14.86
N ALA A 41 7.28 6.55 -15.98
CA ALA A 41 7.65 5.57 -17.02
C ALA A 41 8.69 4.54 -16.51
N GLU A 42 9.63 4.97 -15.67
CA GLU A 42 10.59 4.05 -15.06
C GLU A 42 9.93 3.12 -14.05
N VAL A 43 8.95 3.61 -13.27
CA VAL A 43 8.16 2.76 -12.37
C VAL A 43 7.42 1.68 -13.16
N GLU A 44 6.76 2.06 -14.25
CA GLU A 44 6.04 1.11 -15.11
C GLU A 44 6.98 0.05 -15.69
N GLN A 45 8.17 0.44 -16.17
CA GLN A 45 9.18 -0.50 -16.67
C GLN A 45 9.64 -1.48 -15.58
N LYS A 46 9.87 -1.00 -14.35
CA LYS A 46 10.26 -1.86 -13.22
C LYS A 46 9.16 -2.86 -12.87
N VAL A 47 7.91 -2.41 -12.81
CA VAL A 47 6.75 -3.27 -12.54
C VAL A 47 6.56 -4.30 -13.65
N ALA A 48 6.67 -3.89 -14.93
CA ALA A 48 6.56 -4.80 -16.07
C ALA A 48 7.63 -5.91 -16.04
N ALA A 49 8.87 -5.57 -15.67
CA ALA A 49 9.95 -6.55 -15.53
C ALA A 49 9.69 -7.53 -14.37
N LEU A 50 9.13 -7.07 -13.24
CA LEU A 50 8.74 -7.95 -12.14
C LEU A 50 7.61 -8.92 -12.55
N ARG A 51 6.62 -8.41 -13.30
CA ARG A 51 5.52 -9.22 -13.84
C ARG A 51 6.00 -10.27 -14.82
N SER A 52 6.83 -9.90 -15.80
CA SER A 52 7.37 -10.85 -16.78
C SER A 52 8.28 -11.90 -16.14
N GLY A 53 8.95 -11.55 -15.03
CA GLY A 53 9.70 -12.49 -14.20
C GLY A 53 8.85 -13.39 -13.30
N GLY A 54 7.51 -13.26 -13.32
CA GLY A 54 6.61 -14.09 -12.51
C GLY A 54 6.65 -13.78 -11.01
N VAL A 55 7.11 -12.59 -10.62
CA VAL A 55 7.12 -12.19 -9.21
C VAL A 55 5.69 -11.90 -8.78
N ALA A 56 5.13 -12.67 -7.85
CA ALA A 56 3.81 -12.39 -7.29
C ALA A 56 3.88 -11.49 -6.04
N PHE A 57 4.95 -11.63 -5.25
CA PHE A 57 5.18 -10.85 -4.03
C PHE A 57 6.67 -10.79 -3.73
N ARG A 58 7.15 -9.61 -3.29
CA ARG A 58 8.51 -9.42 -2.78
C ARG A 58 8.53 -8.26 -1.80
N ASP A 59 8.76 -8.57 -0.53
CA ASP A 59 8.97 -7.56 0.50
C ASP A 59 10.46 -7.16 0.57
N THR A 60 10.72 -5.87 0.35
CA THR A 60 12.05 -5.27 0.52
C THR A 60 12.02 -4.10 1.50
N VAL A 61 10.90 -3.88 2.19
CA VAL A 61 10.75 -2.80 3.17
C VAL A 61 11.48 -3.22 4.44
N PRO A 62 12.48 -2.45 4.93
CA PRO A 62 13.21 -2.83 6.12
C PRO A 62 12.30 -2.91 7.34
N ALA A 63 12.38 -4.01 8.10
CA ALA A 63 11.69 -4.13 9.37
C ALA A 63 12.07 -2.97 10.32
N MET A 64 11.11 -2.50 11.11
CA MET A 64 11.40 -1.47 12.11
C MET A 64 12.31 -2.03 13.21
N LYS A 65 13.24 -1.20 13.72
CA LYS A 65 14.14 -1.54 14.82
C LYS A 65 14.07 -0.45 15.91
N PRO A 66 13.61 -0.75 17.14
CA PRO A 66 12.99 -2.03 17.54
C PRO A 66 11.70 -2.30 16.74
N ALA A 67 11.27 -3.56 16.69
CA ALA A 67 10.01 -3.90 16.05
C ALA A 67 8.86 -3.14 16.75
N LEU A 68 7.91 -2.61 15.96
CA LEU A 68 6.68 -2.09 16.55
C LEU A 68 5.96 -3.26 17.22
N PRO A 69 5.48 -3.10 18.46
CA PRO A 69 4.49 -4.03 18.99
C PRO A 69 3.26 -3.97 18.06
N SER A 70 2.93 -5.10 17.46
CA SER A 70 1.71 -5.31 16.69
C SER A 70 0.81 -6.22 17.51
N PRO A 71 0.16 -5.71 18.58
CA PRO A 71 -0.81 -6.50 19.28
C PRO A 71 -1.91 -6.93 18.28
N CYS A 72 -2.27 -8.20 18.32
CA CYS A 72 -3.42 -8.72 17.57
C CYS A 72 -4.66 -8.59 18.48
N ASP A 73 -4.93 -7.38 18.94
CA ASP A 73 -6.11 -6.99 19.68
C ASP A 73 -7.25 -6.83 18.68
N PHE A 74 -8.05 -7.89 18.55
CA PHE A 74 -9.34 -7.91 17.85
C PHE A 74 -10.46 -7.45 18.79
#